data_AF-A0A6B2TPW0-F1
#
_entry.id   AF-A0A6B2TPW0-F1
#
_cell.length_a   1.000
_cell.length_b   1.000
_cell.length_c   1.000
_cell.angle_alpha   90.00
_cell.angle_beta   90.00
_cell.angle_gamma   90.00
#
_symmetry.space_group_name_H-M   'P 1'
#
loop_
_entity.id
_entity.type
_entity.pdbx_description
1 polymer ?
#
loop_
_entity_poly.entity_id
_entity_poly.type
_entity_poly.pdbx_seq_one_letter_code
_entity_poly.pdbx_strand_id
1 'polypeptide(L)'
;RREVRVTGPLGNEVTAAYALKDGTAVVEMAEASGLQLLPEGVFAPLTSTTYGSGELIRAALDAGARTIVFDVGGSATTDGGAGMLAALGARFLDSDGEPVAPGGGPLKDLATADLSGLDPRLKDVEIVLASDVDNPLTGPKGAPAVYGPQKGAEPADVAALDAALAHYATVLEKAIGPKAAEYAQSPGAGAAGGIGY
;
A
#
# COMPACT_ATOMS: atom_id res chain seq x y z
N ARG A 1 10.66 21.07 1.70
CA ARG A 1 9.36 20.55 1.25
C ARG A 1 9.35 20.58 -0.27
N ARG A 2 8.86 19.53 -0.92
CA ARG A 2 8.71 19.41 -2.37
C ARG A 2 7.28 18.92 -2.63
N GLU A 3 6.63 19.47 -3.64
CA GLU A 3 5.26 19.11 -4.02
C GLU A 3 5.27 18.32 -5.33
N VAL A 4 4.35 17.38 -5.45
CA VAL A 4 4.16 16.56 -6.63
C VAL A 4 2.68 16.22 -6.77
N ARG A 5 2.18 16.16 -8.00
CA ARG A 5 0.83 15.70 -8.29
C ARG A 5 0.86 14.19 -8.40
N VAL A 6 -0.01 13.53 -7.65
CA VAL A 6 -0.08 12.07 -7.53
C VAL A 6 -1.53 11.62 -7.53
N THR A 7 -1.73 10.32 -7.64
CA THR A 7 -3.03 9.66 -7.62
C THR A 7 -3.55 9.57 -6.20
N GLY A 8 -4.68 10.23 -5.93
CA GLY A 8 -5.41 10.15 -4.67
C GLY A 8 -6.02 8.78 -4.44
N PRO A 9 -6.58 8.53 -3.22
CA PRO A 9 -7.11 7.22 -2.87
C PRO A 9 -8.29 6.79 -3.75
N LEU A 10 -9.02 7.72 -4.37
CA LEU A 10 -10.14 7.42 -5.28
C LEU A 10 -9.76 7.48 -6.77
N GLY A 11 -8.46 7.57 -7.08
CA GLY A 11 -7.95 7.64 -8.45
C GLY A 11 -7.93 9.04 -9.07
N ASN A 12 -8.46 10.06 -8.38
CA ASN A 12 -8.36 11.45 -8.80
C ASN A 12 -6.97 12.02 -8.52
N GLU A 13 -6.53 13.04 -9.27
CA GLU A 13 -5.26 13.72 -8.98
C GLU A 13 -5.36 14.52 -7.66
N VAL A 14 -4.32 14.48 -6.84
CA VAL A 14 -4.12 15.30 -5.62
C VAL A 14 -2.71 15.89 -5.62
N THR A 15 -2.53 17.01 -4.93
CA THR A 15 -1.18 17.56 -4.67
C THR A 15 -0.70 17.05 -3.31
N ALA A 16 0.37 16.26 -3.33
CA ALA A 16 1.02 15.73 -2.14
C ALA A 16 2.39 16.39 -1.95
N ALA A 17 2.90 16.36 -0.73
CA ALA A 17 4.24 16.85 -0.43
C ALA A 17 5.11 15.83 0.32
N TYR A 18 6.42 15.98 0.18
CA TYR A 18 7.41 15.31 1.01
C TYR A 18 8.51 16.29 1.45
N ALA A 19 9.20 15.97 2.54
CA ALA A 19 10.40 16.68 2.95
C ALA A 19 11.64 15.91 2.48
N LEU A 20 12.70 16.63 2.09
CA LEU A 20 13.99 16.04 1.75
C LEU A 20 15.08 16.90 2.38
N LYS A 21 15.98 16.26 3.12
CA LYS A 21 17.14 16.90 3.72
C LYS A 21 18.30 15.91 3.77
N ASP A 22 19.45 16.31 3.25
CA ASP A 22 20.71 15.54 3.32
C ASP A 22 20.63 14.10 2.78
N GLY A 23 19.70 13.83 1.86
CA GLY A 23 19.45 12.51 1.29
C GLY A 23 18.41 11.66 2.06
N THR A 24 17.84 12.18 3.14
CA THR A 24 16.72 11.57 3.85
C THR A 24 15.42 12.23 3.44
N ALA A 25 14.50 11.46 2.86
CA ALA A 25 13.14 11.88 2.60
C ALA A 25 12.21 11.47 3.76
N VAL A 26 11.31 12.36 4.14
CA VAL A 26 10.18 12.05 5.03
C VAL A 26 8.93 12.12 4.17
N VAL A 27 8.23 10.99 4.08
CA VAL A 27 7.08 10.77 3.22
C VAL A 27 5.93 10.29 4.10
N GLU A 28 4.85 11.06 4.13
CA GLU A 28 3.62 10.71 4.83
C GLU A 28 2.65 10.11 3.83
N MET A 29 2.23 8.86 4.04
CA MET A 29 1.34 8.18 3.09
C MET A 29 -0.01 8.91 2.96
N ALA A 30 -0.46 9.57 4.04
CA ALA A 30 -1.73 10.28 4.11
C ALA A 30 -1.81 11.49 3.18
N GLU A 31 -0.68 12.05 2.74
CA GLU A 31 -0.63 13.14 1.75
C GLU A 31 -1.11 12.67 0.36
N ALA A 32 -1.01 11.38 0.06
CA ALA A 32 -1.42 10.80 -1.23
C ALA A 32 -2.61 9.83 -1.10
N SER A 33 -2.69 9.08 -0.01
CA SER A 33 -3.60 7.95 0.15
C SER A 33 -4.36 7.97 1.49
N GLY A 34 -4.48 9.15 2.10
CA GLY A 34 -5.07 9.34 3.42
C GLY A 34 -6.58 9.53 3.45
N LEU A 35 -7.20 9.21 4.59
CA LEU A 35 -8.64 9.45 4.85
C LEU A 35 -9.04 10.91 4.68
N GLN A 36 -8.13 11.83 5.00
CA GLN A 36 -8.33 13.28 4.87
C GLN A 36 -8.54 13.77 3.42
N LEU A 37 -8.19 12.95 2.43
CA LEU A 37 -8.38 13.26 1.01
C LEU A 37 -9.76 12.82 0.50
N LEU A 38 -10.52 12.06 1.30
CA LEU A 38 -11.85 11.63 0.92
C LEU A 38 -12.86 12.77 1.15
N PRO A 39 -13.80 12.99 0.22
CA PRO A 39 -14.95 13.84 0.47
C PRO A 39 -15.75 13.36 1.69
N GLU A 40 -16.43 14.28 2.37
CA GLU A 40 -17.22 13.96 3.56
C GLU A 40 -18.27 12.86 3.25
N GLY A 41 -18.28 11.81 4.07
CA GLY A 41 -19.19 10.67 3.93
C GLY A 41 -18.90 9.73 2.76
N VAL A 42 -17.82 9.97 1.99
CA VAL A 42 -17.42 9.10 0.88
C VAL A 42 -16.32 8.17 1.35
N PHE A 43 -16.59 6.87 1.29
CA PHE A 43 -15.62 5.81 1.56
C PHE A 43 -15.58 4.83 0.40
N ALA A 44 -14.42 4.21 0.21
CA ALA A 44 -14.17 3.26 -0.87
C ALA A 44 -13.31 2.09 -0.35
N PRO A 45 -13.74 1.37 0.71
CA PRO A 45 -12.89 0.43 1.44
C PRO A 45 -12.34 -0.70 0.56
N LEU A 46 -13.06 -1.08 -0.51
CA LEU A 46 -12.65 -2.12 -1.45
C LEU A 46 -11.78 -1.60 -2.61
N THR A 47 -11.92 -0.33 -2.99
CA THR A 47 -11.35 0.20 -4.25
C THR A 47 -10.34 1.32 -4.04
N SER A 48 -10.16 1.80 -2.81
CA SER A 48 -9.18 2.83 -2.51
C SER A 48 -7.74 2.30 -2.69
N THR A 49 -6.89 3.11 -3.33
CA THR A 49 -5.56 2.67 -3.77
C THR A 49 -4.42 3.44 -3.12
N THR A 50 -3.30 2.75 -2.91
CA THR A 50 -2.03 3.33 -2.43
C THR A 50 -1.12 3.83 -3.57
N TYR A 51 -1.61 3.87 -4.81
CA TYR A 51 -0.81 4.22 -5.99
C TYR A 51 -0.03 5.54 -5.84
N GLY A 52 -0.69 6.60 -5.36
CA GLY A 52 -0.02 7.89 -5.16
C GLY A 52 1.07 7.87 -4.09
N SER A 53 0.99 6.99 -3.11
CA SER A 53 2.09 6.80 -2.15
C SER A 53 3.35 6.27 -2.84
N GLY A 54 3.20 5.37 -3.80
CA GLY A 54 4.32 4.89 -4.63
C GLY A 54 4.86 5.96 -5.57
N GLU A 55 3.99 6.81 -6.13
CA GLU A 55 4.43 7.98 -6.91
C GLU A 55 5.21 8.98 -6.05
N LEU A 56 4.81 9.18 -4.79
CA LEU A 56 5.50 10.06 -3.85
C LEU A 56 6.87 9.51 -3.45
N ILE A 57 6.98 8.20 -3.21
CA ILE A 57 8.25 7.49 -3.00
C ILE A 57 9.15 7.64 -4.24
N ARG A 58 8.60 7.41 -5.44
CA ARG A 58 9.34 7.58 -6.70
C ARG A 58 9.88 9.00 -6.85
N ALA A 59 9.06 10.02 -6.56
CA ALA A 59 9.49 11.41 -6.59
C ALA A 59 10.62 11.71 -5.59
N ALA A 60 10.61 11.09 -4.41
CA ALA A 60 11.68 11.19 -3.43
C ALA A 60 12.98 10.51 -3.93
N LEU A 61 12.87 9.34 -4.56
CA LEU A 61 13.99 8.65 -5.19
C LEU A 61 14.59 9.47 -6.33
N ASP A 62 13.75 10.08 -7.18
CA ASP A 62 14.18 10.97 -8.28
C ASP A 62 14.90 12.21 -7.76
N ALA A 63 14.54 12.66 -6.55
CA ALA A 63 15.21 13.75 -5.86
C ALA A 63 16.53 13.35 -5.19
N GLY A 64 16.95 12.09 -5.29
CA GLY A 64 18.20 11.57 -4.75
C GLY A 64 18.13 11.12 -3.29
N ALA A 65 16.93 10.75 -2.81
CA ALA A 65 16.79 10.14 -1.50
C ALA A 65 17.54 8.80 -1.42
N ARG A 66 18.26 8.59 -0.32
CA ARG A 66 18.98 7.37 0.06
C ARG A 66 18.38 6.71 1.30
N THR A 67 17.65 7.48 2.10
CA THR A 67 16.81 6.98 3.19
C THR A 67 15.41 7.55 3.00
N ILE A 68 14.39 6.73 3.16
CA ILE A 68 12.98 7.14 3.16
C ILE A 68 12.39 6.74 4.51
N VAL A 69 12.04 7.74 5.30
CA VAL A 69 11.19 7.56 6.48
C VAL A 69 9.75 7.66 6.00
N PHE A 70 9.05 6.52 6.04
CA PHE A 70 7.70 6.38 5.53
C PHE A 70 6.71 6.27 6.69
N ASP A 71 5.90 7.30 6.89
CA ASP A 71 4.84 7.34 7.90
C ASP A 71 3.54 6.77 7.32
N VAL A 72 3.00 5.78 8.01
CA VAL A 72 1.82 5.00 7.61
C VAL A 72 0.54 5.37 8.38
N GLY A 73 0.55 6.46 9.15
CA GLY A 73 -0.66 6.99 9.78
C GLY A 73 -1.74 7.41 8.77
N GLY A 74 -3.02 7.32 9.18
CA GLY A 74 -4.12 8.00 8.48
C GLY A 74 -4.60 7.43 7.13
N SER A 75 -4.22 6.19 6.77
CA SER A 75 -4.59 5.56 5.48
C SER A 75 -6.10 5.43 5.22
N ALA A 76 -6.52 5.69 3.97
CA ALA A 76 -7.86 5.38 3.44
C ALA A 76 -7.98 3.96 2.84
N THR A 77 -6.87 3.22 2.78
CA THR A 77 -6.66 2.09 1.87
C THR A 77 -6.51 0.77 2.61
N THR A 78 -6.95 -0.33 1.99
CA THR A 78 -6.68 -1.70 2.47
C THR A 78 -6.31 -2.59 1.28
N ASP A 79 -5.32 -2.16 0.49
CA ASP A 79 -4.87 -2.82 -0.73
C ASP A 79 -3.53 -3.55 -0.59
N GLY A 80 -3.05 -3.78 0.63
CA GLY A 80 -1.79 -4.50 0.87
C GLY A 80 -0.57 -3.81 0.28
N GLY A 81 -0.64 -2.50 -0.01
CA GLY A 81 0.42 -1.77 -0.70
C GLY A 81 0.55 -2.12 -2.19
N ALA A 82 -0.40 -2.87 -2.76
CA ALA A 82 -0.34 -3.28 -4.17
C ALA A 82 -0.34 -2.07 -5.12
N GLY A 83 -1.13 -1.04 -4.83
CA GLY A 83 -1.10 0.22 -5.59
C GLY A 83 0.28 0.89 -5.53
N MET A 84 0.85 1.03 -4.33
CA MET A 84 2.18 1.59 -4.11
C MET A 84 3.27 0.83 -4.90
N LEU A 85 3.28 -0.50 -4.82
CA LEU A 85 4.24 -1.33 -5.53
C LEU A 85 4.04 -1.27 -7.05
N ALA A 86 2.80 -1.19 -7.54
CA ALA A 86 2.51 -1.00 -8.95
C ALA A 86 3.06 0.36 -9.45
N ALA A 87 2.87 1.42 -8.67
CA ALA A 87 3.48 2.73 -8.91
C ALA A 87 5.00 2.75 -8.65
N LEU A 88 5.62 1.63 -8.30
CA LEU A 88 7.08 1.45 -8.25
C LEU A 88 7.58 0.42 -9.27
N GLY A 89 6.70 -0.12 -10.12
CA GLY A 89 7.06 -0.97 -11.26
C GLY A 89 6.70 -2.45 -11.11
N ALA A 90 6.06 -2.86 -10.02
CA ALA A 90 5.47 -4.20 -9.92
C ALA A 90 4.25 -4.34 -10.85
N ARG A 91 3.95 -5.58 -11.24
CA ARG A 91 2.75 -5.92 -12.02
C ARG A 91 1.94 -6.96 -11.30
N PHE A 92 0.67 -6.66 -11.07
CA PHE A 92 -0.31 -7.55 -10.44
C PHE A 92 -1.36 -7.89 -11.49
N LEU A 93 -1.37 -9.14 -11.94
CA LEU A 93 -2.11 -9.59 -13.12
C LEU A 93 -3.15 -10.65 -12.75
N ASP A 94 -4.31 -10.57 -13.39
CA ASP A 94 -5.36 -11.58 -13.30
C ASP A 94 -5.05 -12.83 -14.15
N SER A 95 -6.01 -13.76 -14.24
CA SER A 95 -5.85 -15.01 -15.00
C SER A 95 -5.73 -14.81 -16.52
N ASP A 96 -6.20 -13.68 -17.03
CA ASP A 96 -6.14 -13.34 -18.44
C ASP A 96 -4.84 -12.58 -18.78
N GLY A 97 -4.03 -12.26 -17.77
CA GLY A 97 -2.77 -11.53 -17.89
C GLY A 97 -2.95 -10.02 -17.89
N GLU A 98 -4.13 -9.52 -17.55
CA GLU A 98 -4.44 -8.10 -17.49
C GLU A 98 -4.22 -7.55 -16.07
N PRO A 99 -3.92 -6.23 -15.93
CA PRO A 99 -3.75 -5.63 -14.60
C PRO A 99 -5.02 -5.73 -13.75
N VAL A 100 -4.86 -6.18 -12.51
CA VAL A 100 -5.93 -6.15 -11.51
C VAL A 100 -6.33 -4.70 -11.23
N ALA A 101 -7.63 -4.46 -11.08
CA ALA A 101 -8.15 -3.13 -10.78
C ALA A 101 -7.62 -2.59 -9.43
N PRO A 102 -7.56 -1.25 -9.24
CA PRO A 102 -7.06 -0.68 -7.98
C PRO A 102 -7.90 -1.05 -6.75
N GLY A 103 -7.22 -1.19 -5.61
CA GLY A 103 -7.82 -1.45 -4.30
C GLY A 103 -7.67 -2.89 -3.81
N GLY A 104 -8.11 -3.13 -2.57
CA GLY A 104 -7.97 -4.44 -1.92
C GLY A 104 -8.98 -5.49 -2.37
N GLY A 105 -10.19 -5.08 -2.73
CA GLY A 105 -11.24 -5.99 -3.18
C GLY A 105 -10.84 -6.77 -4.44
N PRO A 106 -10.36 -6.09 -5.51
CA PRO A 106 -9.91 -6.75 -6.72
C PRO A 106 -8.74 -7.73 -6.54
N LEU A 107 -7.97 -7.65 -5.45
CA LEU A 107 -6.86 -8.61 -5.21
C LEU A 107 -7.33 -10.06 -5.11
N LYS A 108 -8.63 -10.31 -4.87
CA LYS A 108 -9.21 -11.67 -4.95
C LYS A 108 -9.00 -12.34 -6.32
N ASP A 109 -8.88 -11.54 -7.39
CA ASP A 109 -8.76 -12.00 -8.78
C ASP A 109 -7.27 -12.09 -9.22
N LEU A 110 -6.33 -11.75 -8.33
CA LEU A 110 -4.89 -11.78 -8.62
C LEU A 110 -4.42 -13.20 -8.94
N ALA A 111 -3.85 -13.42 -10.11
CA ALA A 111 -3.26 -14.71 -10.48
C ALA A 111 -1.73 -14.70 -10.35
N THR A 112 -1.09 -13.61 -10.76
CA THR A 112 0.37 -13.50 -10.85
C THR A 112 0.86 -12.16 -10.33
N ALA A 113 1.96 -12.17 -9.57
CA ALA A 113 2.70 -10.98 -9.20
C ALA A 113 4.11 -11.04 -9.81
N ASP A 114 4.47 -10.00 -10.57
CA ASP A 114 5.81 -9.82 -11.12
C ASP A 114 6.46 -8.57 -10.53
N LEU A 115 7.46 -8.79 -9.68
CA LEU A 115 8.20 -7.75 -8.97
C LEU A 115 9.55 -7.44 -9.63
N SER A 116 9.87 -8.08 -10.76
CA SER A 116 11.15 -7.88 -11.46
C SER A 116 11.32 -6.47 -12.03
N GLY A 117 10.20 -5.77 -12.26
CA GLY A 117 10.16 -4.39 -12.74
C GLY A 117 10.24 -3.32 -11.64
N LEU A 118 10.34 -3.71 -10.36
CA LEU A 118 10.47 -2.75 -9.26
C LEU A 118 11.67 -1.82 -9.48
N ASP A 119 11.50 -0.55 -9.11
CA ASP A 119 12.52 0.48 -9.20
C ASP A 119 13.83 -0.02 -8.58
N PRO A 120 14.92 -0.13 -9.37
CA PRO A 120 16.14 -0.79 -8.91
C PRO A 120 16.79 -0.07 -7.72
N ARG A 121 16.51 1.22 -7.52
CA ARG A 121 17.01 2.01 -6.39
C ARG A 121 16.48 1.50 -5.05
N LEU A 122 15.35 0.78 -5.02
CA LEU A 122 14.79 0.18 -3.81
C LEU A 122 15.72 -0.84 -3.15
N LYS A 123 16.71 -1.38 -3.90
CA LYS A 123 17.71 -2.30 -3.35
C LYS A 123 18.78 -1.60 -2.51
N ASP A 124 19.02 -0.33 -2.80
CA ASP A 124 20.10 0.45 -2.19
C ASP A 124 19.57 1.51 -1.20
N VAL A 125 18.30 1.87 -1.31
CA VAL A 125 17.64 2.82 -0.41
C VAL A 125 17.29 2.15 0.91
N GLU A 126 17.52 2.85 2.02
CA GLU A 126 17.02 2.44 3.33
C GLU A 126 15.57 2.91 3.47
N ILE A 127 14.65 1.97 3.75
CA ILE A 127 13.25 2.29 4.04
C ILE A 127 13.01 2.08 5.53
N VAL A 128 12.64 3.14 6.23
CA VAL A 128 12.28 3.13 7.65
C VAL A 128 10.78 3.34 7.75
N LEU A 129 10.05 2.30 8.12
CA LEU A 129 8.62 2.39 8.36
C LEU A 129 8.36 2.97 9.77
N ALA A 130 7.70 4.12 9.83
CA ALA A 130 7.19 4.67 11.08
C ALA A 130 5.77 4.13 11.31
N SER A 131 5.66 3.09 12.14
CA SER A 131 4.41 2.43 12.52
C SER A 131 4.33 2.30 14.04
N ASP A 132 3.14 2.50 14.60
CA ASP A 132 2.83 2.36 16.03
C ASP A 132 1.95 1.14 16.32
N VAL A 133 1.75 0.26 15.35
CA VAL A 133 0.85 -0.91 15.44
C VAL A 133 1.57 -2.23 15.17
N ASP A 134 1.14 -3.28 15.88
CA ASP A 134 1.69 -4.64 15.80
C ASP A 134 0.77 -5.63 15.08
N ASN A 135 -0.31 -5.15 14.46
CA ASN A 135 -1.30 -6.02 13.82
C ASN A 135 -0.70 -6.79 12.63
N PRO A 136 -1.01 -8.10 12.46
CA PRO A 136 -0.63 -8.85 11.26
C PRO A 136 -1.42 -8.38 10.03
N LEU A 137 -1.11 -8.91 8.86
CA LEU A 137 -1.82 -8.56 7.62
C LEU A 137 -3.30 -8.97 7.67
N THR A 138 -3.59 -10.20 8.11
CA THR A 138 -4.93 -10.81 8.05
C THR A 138 -5.37 -11.44 9.38
N GLY A 139 -6.63 -11.89 9.44
CA GLY A 139 -7.24 -12.58 10.57
C GLY A 139 -7.97 -11.65 11.54
N PRO A 140 -8.41 -12.16 12.71
CA PRO A 140 -9.24 -11.41 13.66
C PRO A 140 -8.59 -10.14 14.23
N LYS A 141 -7.26 -10.06 14.16
CA LYS A 141 -6.47 -8.88 14.54
C LYS A 141 -5.78 -8.24 13.33
N GLY A 142 -6.10 -8.67 12.12
CA GLY A 142 -5.48 -8.21 10.88
C GLY A 142 -5.94 -6.83 10.46
N ALA A 143 -5.34 -6.32 9.38
CA ALA A 143 -5.60 -4.97 8.89
C ALA A 143 -7.09 -4.71 8.59
N PRO A 144 -7.81 -5.60 7.87
CA PRO A 144 -9.22 -5.39 7.57
C PRO A 144 -10.10 -5.38 8.81
N ALA A 145 -9.89 -6.33 9.73
CA ALA A 145 -10.73 -6.47 10.92
C ALA A 145 -10.59 -5.29 11.89
N VAL A 146 -9.37 -4.77 12.05
CA VAL A 146 -9.09 -3.72 13.05
C VAL A 146 -9.26 -2.32 12.47
N TYR A 147 -8.82 -2.09 11.22
CA TYR A 147 -8.77 -0.75 10.63
C TYR A 147 -9.75 -0.56 9.47
N GLY A 148 -10.39 -1.62 8.96
CA GLY A 148 -11.42 -1.52 7.92
C GLY A 148 -12.63 -0.66 8.33
N PRO A 149 -13.23 -0.86 9.52
CA PRO A 149 -14.45 -0.14 9.90
C PRO A 149 -14.30 1.38 9.93
N GLN A 150 -13.16 1.91 10.40
CA GLN A 150 -12.89 3.36 10.38
C GLN A 150 -12.67 3.92 8.95
N LYS A 151 -12.45 3.04 7.96
CA LYS A 151 -12.34 3.36 6.53
C LYS A 151 -13.65 3.11 5.79
N GLY A 152 -14.75 2.89 6.51
CA GLY A 152 -16.09 2.65 5.95
C GLY A 152 -16.36 1.21 5.53
N ALA A 153 -15.53 0.23 5.90
CA ALA A 153 -15.77 -1.17 5.59
C ALA A 153 -16.90 -1.75 6.45
N GLU A 154 -17.93 -2.30 5.81
CA GLU A 154 -18.95 -3.11 6.47
C GLU A 154 -18.43 -4.53 6.77
N PRO A 155 -19.10 -5.33 7.62
CA PRO A 155 -18.64 -6.69 7.93
C PRO A 155 -18.38 -7.58 6.70
N ALA A 156 -19.16 -7.41 5.63
CA ALA A 156 -18.95 -8.13 4.37
C ALA A 156 -17.67 -7.66 3.65
N ASP A 157 -17.39 -6.35 3.65
CA ASP A 157 -16.16 -5.79 3.07
C ASP A 157 -14.94 -6.26 3.85
N VAL A 158 -15.01 -6.27 5.19
CA VAL A 158 -13.95 -6.78 6.05
C VAL A 158 -13.61 -8.22 5.70
N ALA A 159 -14.62 -9.09 5.57
CA ALA A 159 -14.41 -10.48 5.19
C ALA A 159 -13.82 -10.62 3.78
N ALA A 160 -14.28 -9.80 2.83
CA ALA A 160 -13.77 -9.81 1.45
C ALA A 160 -12.31 -9.34 1.39
N LEU A 161 -11.96 -8.26 2.09
CA LEU A 161 -10.60 -7.72 2.17
C LEU A 161 -9.65 -8.70 2.86
N ASP A 162 -10.08 -9.34 3.95
CA ASP A 162 -9.26 -10.33 4.66
C ASP A 162 -8.92 -11.53 3.77
N ALA A 163 -9.93 -12.07 3.07
CA ALA A 163 -9.73 -13.14 2.11
C ALA A 163 -8.84 -12.71 0.93
N ALA A 164 -9.04 -11.50 0.40
CA ALA A 164 -8.25 -10.96 -0.70
C ALA A 164 -6.78 -10.73 -0.31
N LEU A 165 -6.50 -10.23 0.89
CA LEU A 165 -5.13 -10.07 1.40
C LEU A 165 -4.46 -11.41 1.72
N ALA A 166 -5.20 -12.40 2.20
CA ALA A 166 -4.68 -13.75 2.40
C ALA A 166 -4.29 -14.41 1.06
N HIS A 167 -5.12 -14.21 0.03
CA HIS A 167 -4.83 -14.63 -1.33
C HIS A 167 -3.62 -13.88 -1.92
N TYR A 168 -3.55 -12.56 -1.74
CA TYR A 168 -2.41 -11.72 -2.12
C TYR A 168 -1.10 -12.26 -1.53
N ALA A 169 -1.06 -12.54 -0.23
CA ALA A 169 0.12 -13.13 0.42
C ALA A 169 0.50 -14.50 -0.18
N THR A 170 -0.49 -15.33 -0.52
CA THR A 170 -0.26 -16.63 -1.18
C THR A 170 0.33 -16.49 -2.58
N VAL A 171 -0.11 -15.48 -3.35
CA VAL A 171 0.46 -15.20 -4.68
C VAL A 171 1.89 -14.67 -4.54
N LEU A 172 2.15 -13.77 -3.59
CA LEU A 172 3.50 -13.27 -3.33
C LEU A 172 4.44 -14.38 -2.85
N GLU A 173 3.98 -15.31 -2.03
CA GLU A 173 4.77 -16.47 -1.62
C GLU A 173 5.28 -17.28 -2.82
N LYS A 174 4.43 -17.47 -3.83
CA LYS A 174 4.83 -18.14 -5.08
C LYS A 174 5.83 -17.30 -5.89
N ALA A 175 5.69 -15.97 -5.88
CA ALA A 175 6.50 -15.07 -6.69
C ALA A 175 7.89 -14.81 -6.10
N ILE A 176 8.00 -14.60 -4.78
CA ILE A 176 9.23 -14.18 -4.11
C ILE A 176 9.70 -15.13 -3.00
N GLY A 177 8.97 -16.20 -2.72
CA GLY A 177 9.36 -17.29 -1.84
C GLY A 177 8.67 -17.30 -0.47
N PRO A 178 8.96 -18.32 0.36
CA PRO A 178 8.22 -18.66 1.58
C PRO A 178 8.21 -17.56 2.64
N LYS A 179 9.22 -16.68 2.63
CA LYS A 179 9.29 -15.53 3.56
C LYS A 179 8.10 -14.58 3.43
N ALA A 180 7.46 -14.51 2.26
CA ALA A 180 6.26 -13.70 2.11
C ALA A 180 5.13 -14.17 3.05
N ALA A 181 4.98 -15.48 3.28
CA ALA A 181 3.99 -15.98 4.23
C ALA A 181 4.37 -15.65 5.68
N GLU A 182 5.66 -15.71 6.01
CA GLU A 182 6.18 -15.34 7.34
C GLU A 182 5.96 -13.85 7.64
N TYR A 183 6.23 -12.97 6.67
CA TYR A 183 6.06 -11.53 6.84
C TYR A 183 4.58 -11.12 6.99
N ALA A 184 3.64 -11.83 6.37
CA ALA A 184 2.21 -11.55 6.52
C ALA A 184 1.73 -11.70 7.98
N GLN A 185 2.44 -12.48 8.80
CA GLN A 185 2.14 -12.70 10.22
C GLN A 185 3.02 -11.86 11.16
N SER A 186 3.96 -11.09 10.61
CA SER A 186 4.89 -10.29 11.42
C SER A 186 4.18 -9.10 12.07
N PRO A 187 4.61 -8.69 13.28
CA PRO A 187 4.12 -7.46 13.88
C PRO A 187 4.29 -6.27 12.94
N GLY A 188 3.21 -5.52 12.73
CA GLY A 188 3.18 -4.33 11.88
C GLY A 188 2.88 -4.60 10.40
N ALA A 189 2.76 -5.87 9.98
CA ALA A 189 2.39 -6.22 8.61
C ALA A 189 1.03 -5.63 8.19
N GLY A 190 0.10 -5.44 9.14
CA GLY A 190 -1.20 -4.84 8.90
C GLY A 190 -1.22 -3.31 8.88
N ALA A 191 -0.09 -2.64 9.10
CA ALA A 191 -0.02 -1.17 9.12
C ALA A 191 -0.48 -0.58 7.78
N ALA A 192 -1.21 0.55 7.85
CA ALA A 192 -1.84 1.21 6.69
C ALA A 192 -2.63 0.29 5.74
N GLY A 193 -3.33 -0.72 6.26
CA GLY A 193 -4.09 -1.63 5.41
C GLY A 193 -3.22 -2.61 4.63
N GLY A 194 -2.05 -2.94 5.19
CA GLY A 194 -1.13 -3.93 4.65
C GLY A 194 0.08 -3.37 3.92
N ILE A 195 0.39 -2.06 4.02
CA ILE A 195 1.63 -1.50 3.44
C ILE A 195 2.86 -1.92 4.25
N GLY A 196 2.69 -2.20 5.54
CA GLY A 196 3.81 -2.69 6.36
C GLY A 196 4.29 -4.09 5.95
N TYR A 197 3.49 -4.83 5.20
CA TYR A 197 3.79 -6.14 4.64
C TYR A 197 4.54 -6.03 3.30
#